data_AF-A0A933H6E4-F1
#
_entry.id   AF-A0A933H6E4-F1
#
_cell.length_a   1.000
_cell.length_b   1.000
_cell.length_c   1.000
_cell.angle_alpha   90.00
_cell.angle_beta   90.00
_cell.angle_gamma   90.00
#
_symmetry.space_group_name_H-M   'P 1'
#
loop_
_entity.id
_entity.type
_entity.pdbx_description
1 polymer ?
#
loop_
_entity_poly.entity_id
_entity_poly.type
_entity_poly.pdbx_seq_one_letter_code
_entity_poly.pdbx_strand_id
1 'polypeptide(L)' 'MLHIYPSLPTERADIERVTRAAGNFVGDELTVPLELFDGYVRDAKVSGYNFLSAKKSDRVVGYACYGPTPMT' A
#
# COMPACT_ATOMS: atom_id res chain seq x y z
N MET A 1 18.13 2.00 -10.20
CA MET A 1 17.74 0.62 -9.84
C MET A 1 16.37 0.64 -9.18
N LEU A 2 15.55 -0.39 -9.37
CA LEU A 2 14.29 -0.54 -8.64
C LEU A 2 14.56 -1.36 -7.38
N HIS A 3 14.07 -0.92 -6.23
CA HIS A 3 14.20 -1.61 -4.95
C HIS A 3 12.81 -1.93 -4.40
N ILE A 4 12.61 -3.17 -3.94
CA ILE A 4 11.34 -3.64 -3.38
C ILE A 4 11.58 -4.03 -1.92
N TYR A 5 10.74 -3.53 -1.01
CA TYR A 5 10.86 -3.75 0.43
C TYR A 5 9.49 -3.61 1.13
N PRO A 6 9.32 -4.12 2.37
CA PRO A 6 8.12 -3.89 3.16
C PRO A 6 7.85 -2.39 3.33
N SER A 7 6.63 -1.94 3.03
CA SER A 7 6.34 -0.52 3.05
C SER A 7 6.56 0.10 4.43
N LEU A 8 7.04 1.35 4.46
CA LEU A 8 7.35 2.08 5.69
C LEU A 8 6.19 2.99 6.09
N PRO A 9 5.93 3.23 7.39
CA PRO A 9 4.83 4.10 7.84
C PRO A 9 4.83 5.50 7.23
N THR A 10 6.01 6.03 6.92
CA THR A 10 6.20 7.36 6.32
C THR A 10 5.79 7.45 4.85
N GLU A 11 5.50 6.33 4.19
CA GLU A 11 5.22 6.27 2.75
C GLU A 11 3.74 6.45 2.42
N ARG A 12 2.87 6.70 3.40
CA ARG A 12 1.42 6.84 3.20
C ARG A 12 1.05 7.81 2.08
N ALA A 13 1.68 8.98 2.03
CA ALA A 13 1.42 9.99 1.01
C ALA A 13 1.86 9.53 -0.40
N ASP A 14 2.92 8.71 -0.47
CA ASP A 14 3.35 8.10 -1.72
C ASP A 14 2.38 7.02 -2.20
N ILE A 15 1.85 6.20 -1.30
CA ILE A 15 0.81 5.20 -1.59
C ILE A 15 -0.44 5.88 -2.15
N GLU A 16 -0.90 6.97 -1.53
CA GLU A 16 -2.03 7.76 -2.04
C GLU A 16 -1.76 8.27 -3.45
N ARG A 17 -0.60 8.88 -3.65
CA ARG A 17 -0.21 9.41 -4.94
C ARG A 17 -0.14 8.35 -6.03
N VAL A 18 0.44 7.18 -5.73
CA VAL A 18 0.50 6.04 -6.66
C VAL A 18 -0.90 5.53 -6.98
N THR A 19 -1.76 5.40 -5.98
CA THR A 19 -3.16 4.96 -6.14
C THR A 19 -3.94 5.91 -7.06
N ARG A 20 -3.86 7.22 -6.83
CA ARG A 20 -4.49 8.23 -7.70
C ARG A 20 -3.94 8.18 -9.12
N ALA A 21 -2.63 8.01 -9.26
CA ALA A 21 -1.97 7.95 -10.57
C ALA A 21 -2.28 6.67 -11.37
N ALA A 22 -2.71 5.59 -10.71
CA ALA A 22 -3.10 4.35 -11.38
C ALA A 22 -4.35 4.52 -12.25
N GLY A 23 -5.22 5.50 -11.93
CA GLY A 23 -6.34 5.93 -12.78
C GLY A 23 -7.50 4.93 -12.88
N ASN A 24 -7.48 3.87 -12.08
CA ASN A 24 -8.47 2.78 -12.09
C ASN A 24 -9.29 2.69 -10.80
N PHE A 25 -9.18 3.69 -9.91
CA PHE A 25 -9.98 3.81 -8.68
C PHE A 25 -10.90 5.03 -8.81
N VAL A 26 -12.16 4.91 -8.39
CA VAL A 26 -13.16 5.99 -8.45
C VAL A 26 -13.77 6.29 -7.08
N GLY A 27 -14.06 7.57 -6.83
CA GLY A 27 -14.74 8.00 -5.61
C GLY A 27 -14.08 7.47 -4.34
N ASP A 28 -14.87 6.76 -3.53
CA ASP A 28 -14.45 6.20 -2.25
C ASP A 28 -13.45 5.03 -2.39
N GLU A 29 -13.30 4.42 -3.58
CA GLU A 29 -12.28 3.39 -3.79
C GLU A 29 -10.85 3.93 -3.60
N LEU A 30 -10.65 5.24 -3.70
CA LEU A 30 -9.37 5.89 -3.44
C LEU A 30 -8.97 5.88 -1.95
N THR A 31 -9.93 5.72 -1.03
CA THR A 31 -9.64 5.68 0.42
C THR A 31 -9.28 4.28 0.87
N VAL A 32 -9.83 3.24 0.23
CA VAL A 32 -9.67 1.84 0.63
C VAL A 32 -8.19 1.43 0.75
N PRO A 33 -7.31 1.68 -0.24
CA PRO A 33 -5.90 1.32 -0.09
C PRO A 33 -5.19 2.03 1.08
N LEU A 34 -5.63 3.24 1.43
CA LEU A 34 -5.07 3.99 2.56
C LEU A 34 -5.55 3.43 3.90
N GLU A 35 -6.81 3.05 4.00
CA GLU A 35 -7.35 2.37 5.19
C GLU A 35 -6.64 1.03 5.43
N LEU A 36 -6.41 0.24 4.36
CA LEU A 36 -5.65 -0.99 4.43
C LEU A 36 -4.18 -0.75 4.82
N PHE A 37 -3.57 0.30 4.28
CA PHE A 37 -2.21 0.68 4.63
C PHE A 37 -2.09 1.11 6.10
N ASP A 38 -3.03 1.92 6.58
CA ASP A 38 -3.09 2.38 7.97
C ASP A 38 -3.29 1.17 8.92
N GLY A 39 -4.07 0.17 8.49
CA GLY A 39 -4.20 -1.12 9.17
C GLY A 39 -2.89 -1.91 9.22
N TYR A 40 -2.18 -2.03 8.09
CA TYR A 40 -0.88 -2.70 7.99
C TYR A 40 0.17 -2.03 8.90
N VAL A 41 0.24 -0.70 8.89
CA VAL A 41 1.18 0.09 9.72
C VAL A 41 0.90 -0.11 11.21
N ARG A 42 -0.38 -0.19 11.60
CA ARG A 42 -0.76 -0.42 13.00
C ARG A 42 -0.41 -1.83 13.44
N ASP A 43 -0.87 -2.84 12.70
CA ASP A 43 -0.56 -4.24 12.94
C ASP A 43 -0.93 -5.07 11.69
N ALA A 44 0.08 -5.53 10.96
CA ALA A 44 -0.07 -6.35 9.76
C ALA A 44 -0.76 -7.71 10.02
N LYS A 45 -0.59 -8.29 11.22
CA LYS A 45 -1.23 -9.58 11.56
C LYS A 45 -2.71 -9.39 11.84
N VAL A 46 -3.07 -8.35 12.58
CA VAL A 46 -4.47 -8.05 12.92
C VAL A 46 -5.24 -7.55 11.70
N SER A 47 -4.62 -6.70 10.87
CA SER A 47 -5.25 -6.23 9.63
C SER A 47 -5.39 -7.34 8.59
N GLY A 48 -4.50 -8.33 8.61
CA GLY A 48 -4.45 -9.40 7.61
C GLY A 48 -3.87 -8.95 6.27
N TYR A 49 -3.36 -7.72 6.17
CA TYR A 49 -2.79 -7.16 4.96
C TYR A 49 -1.31 -6.83 5.14
N ASN A 50 -0.55 -7.07 4.08
CA ASN A 50 0.87 -6.79 3.97
C ASN A 50 1.10 -5.88 2.76
N PHE A 51 2.09 -5.01 2.88
CA PHE A 51 2.42 -4.04 1.83
C PHE A 51 3.90 -4.13 1.42
N LEU A 52 4.14 -4.04 0.12
CA LEU A 52 5.47 -3.87 -0.47
C LEU A 52 5.52 -2.56 -1.24
N SER A 53 6.56 -1.76 -1.02
CA SER A 53 6.86 -0.55 -1.78
C SER A 53 7.91 -0.85 -2.84
N ALA A 54 7.70 -0.33 -4.05
CA ALA A 54 8.71 -0.33 -5.11
C ALA A 54 9.27 1.09 -5.25
N LYS A 55 10.55 1.29 -4.89
CA LYS A 55 11.22 2.60 -4.91
C LYS A 55 12.24 2.67 -6.06
N LYS A 56 12.20 3.77 -6.81
CA LYS A 56 13.19 4.11 -7.82
C LYS A 56 13.77 5.47 -7.48
N SER A 57 15.09 5.53 -7.30
CA SER A 57 15.77 6.69 -6.70
C SER A 57 15.18 6.99 -5.31
N ASP A 58 14.67 8.20 -5.05
CA ASP A 58 14.10 8.59 -3.75
C ASP A 58 12.57 8.58 -3.70
N ARG A 59 11.91 7.95 -4.68
CA ARG A 59 10.45 7.98 -4.79
C ARG A 59 9.86 6.59 -4.92
N VAL A 60 8.81 6.31 -4.16
CA VAL A 60 7.98 5.12 -4.36
C VAL A 60 7.22 5.28 -5.69
N VAL A 61 7.42 4.33 -6.61
CA VAL A 61 6.81 4.34 -7.95
C VAL A 61 5.69 3.33 -8.10
N GLY A 62 5.50 2.45 -7.11
CA GLY A 62 4.47 1.42 -7.08
C GLY A 62 4.37 0.79 -5.71
N TYR A 63 3.26 0.09 -5.44
CA TYR A 63 3.13 -0.77 -4.27
C TYR A 63 2.31 -2.01 -4.61
N ALA A 64 2.41 -3.04 -3.77
CA ALA A 64 1.51 -4.19 -3.77
C ALA A 64 0.90 -4.35 -2.38
N CYS A 65 -0.40 -4.63 -2.33
CA CYS A 65 -1.14 -5.01 -1.13
C CYS A 65 -1.58 -6.46 -1.29
N TYR A 66 -1.34 -7.30 -0.28
CA TYR A 66 -1.70 -8.72 -0.32
C TYR A 66 -1.98 -9.25 1.09
N GLY A 67 -2.71 -10.36 1.18
CA GLY A 67 -3.04 -11.00 2.44
C GLY A 67 -3.45 -12.45 2.23
N PRO A 68 -3.40 -13.29 3.27
CA PRO A 68 -3.96 -14.63 3.19
C PRO A 68 -5.48 -14.57 3.00
N THR A 69 -6.03 -15.49 2.22
CA THR A 69 -7.47 -15.68 2.14
C THR A 69 -8.00 -16.16 3.50
N PRO A 70 -9.08 -15.56 4.05
CA PRO A 70 -9.72 -16.08 5.26
C PRO A 70 -10.13 -17.55 5.07
N MET A 71 -9.88 -18.40 6.07
CA MET A 71 -10.34 -19.80 6.10
C MET A 71 -11.73 -19.96 6.75
N THR A 72 -12.47 -18.86 6.88
CA THR A 72 -13.79 -18.78 7.50
C THR A 72 -14.91 -18.98 6.49
#